data_AF-A0A838S543-F1
#
_entry.id   AF-A0A838S543-F1
#
_cell.length_a   1.000
_cell.length_b   1.000
_cell.length_c   1.000
_cell.angle_alpha   90.00
_cell.angle_beta   90.00
_cell.angle_gamma   90.00
#
_symmetry.space_group_name_H-M   'P 1'
#
loop_
_entity.id
_entity.type
_entity.pdbx_description
1 polymer ?
#
loop_
_entity_poly.entity_id
_entity_poly.type
_entity_poly.pdbx_seq_one_letter_code
_entity_poly.pdbx_strand_id
1 'polypeptide(L)'
;HALPHGTEFSLSGDGPGEPPRHTVLTSPDGSWCEVHAEAEDDRRRVHETGAHRLWGTIEEAHRQWLALGQPGWDRFGLSVTREHQWTWLDEPGRPLHART
;
A
#
# COMPACT_ATOMS: atom_id res chain seq x y z
N HIS A 1 -0.71 -5.35 -9.93
CA HIS A 1 0.04 -4.12 -10.13
C HIS A 1 0.69 -3.67 -8.82
N ALA A 2 1.93 -3.20 -8.85
CA ALA A 2 2.52 -2.43 -7.75
C ALA A 2 2.14 -0.95 -7.87
N LEU A 3 2.31 -0.19 -6.78
CA LEU A 3 2.16 1.27 -6.84
C LEU A 3 3.21 1.87 -7.80
N PRO A 4 2.87 2.91 -8.58
CA PRO A 4 3.85 3.61 -9.41
C PRO A 4 5.02 4.14 -8.58
N HIS A 5 6.21 4.16 -9.17
CA HIS A 5 7.39 4.72 -8.52
C HIS A 5 7.19 6.22 -8.23
N GLY A 6 7.60 6.66 -7.04
CA GLY A 6 7.38 8.03 -6.59
C GLY A 6 5.96 8.29 -6.07
N THR A 7 5.16 7.24 -5.82
CA THR A 7 3.92 7.40 -5.07
C THR A 7 4.22 7.91 -3.68
N GLU A 8 3.60 9.03 -3.30
CA GLU A 8 3.70 9.63 -1.99
C GLU A 8 2.40 9.40 -1.21
N PHE A 9 2.49 9.42 0.12
CA PHE A 9 1.32 9.46 0.98
C PHE A 9 1.40 10.67 1.90
N SER A 10 0.26 11.28 2.18
CA SER A 10 0.11 12.34 3.16
C SER A 10 -1.11 12.11 4.04
N LEU A 11 -1.06 12.70 5.23
CA LEU A 11 -2.16 12.72 6.18
C LEU A 11 -2.62 14.17 6.31
N SER A 12 -3.91 14.41 6.18
CA SER A 12 -4.51 15.75 6.35
C SER A 12 -5.64 15.71 7.37
N GLY A 13 -5.84 16.83 8.07
CA GLY A 13 -6.87 17.03 9.08
C GLY A 13 -7.19 18.52 9.23
N ASP A 14 -8.17 18.84 10.08
CA ASP A 14 -8.74 20.19 10.16
C ASP A 14 -7.82 21.21 10.86
N GLY A 15 -6.80 20.74 11.60
CA GLY A 15 -5.85 21.61 12.28
C GLY A 15 -4.75 20.88 13.04
N PRO A 16 -3.75 21.62 13.54
CA PRO A 16 -2.67 21.05 14.33
C PRO A 16 -3.21 20.46 15.64
N GLY A 17 -2.82 19.21 15.94
CA GLY A 17 -3.24 18.48 17.12
C GLY A 17 -4.57 17.73 16.98
N GLU A 18 -5.28 17.91 15.86
CA GLU A 18 -6.44 17.08 15.53
C GLU A 18 -6.00 15.78 14.82
N PRO A 19 -6.75 14.67 15.01
CA PRO A 19 -6.47 13.45 14.26
C PRO A 19 -6.66 13.70 12.76
N PRO A 20 -5.87 13.02 11.90
CA PRO A 20 -6.06 13.12 10.47
C PRO A 20 -7.46 12.62 10.07
N ARG A 21 -8.10 13.34 9.16
CA ARG A 21 -9.40 12.99 8.59
C ARG A 21 -9.28 12.32 7.22
N HIS A 22 -8.16 12.51 6.54
CA HIS A 22 -7.94 11.95 5.22
C HIS A 22 -6.52 11.43 5.08
N THR A 23 -6.38 10.31 4.39
CA THR A 23 -5.12 9.82 3.84
C THR A 23 -5.16 10.03 2.34
N VAL A 24 -4.19 10.75 1.80
CA VAL A 24 -4.09 11.03 0.36
C VAL A 24 -2.85 10.33 -0.20
N LEU A 25 -3.01 9.65 -1.34
CA LEU A 25 -1.90 9.17 -2.14
C LEU A 25 -1.87 9.90 -3.48
N THR A 26 -0.67 10.24 -3.94
CA THR A 26 -0.44 10.88 -5.23
C THR A 26 0.71 10.18 -5.96
N SER A 27 0.61 10.10 -7.28
CA SER A 27 1.64 9.54 -8.17
C SER A 27 2.10 10.59 -9.18
N PRO A 28 3.37 10.56 -9.64
CA PRO A 28 3.86 11.45 -10.69
C PRO A 28 3.08 11.36 -12.02
N ASP A 29 2.39 10.25 -12.27
CA ASP A 29 1.53 10.06 -13.45
C ASP A 29 0.17 10.78 -13.36
N GLY A 30 -0.09 11.50 -12.27
CA GLY A 30 -1.33 12.23 -12.01
C GLY A 30 -2.44 11.39 -11.37
N SER A 31 -2.19 10.10 -11.09
CA SER A 31 -3.11 9.28 -10.32
C SER A 31 -3.10 9.68 -8.86
N TRP A 32 -4.27 9.63 -8.23
CA TRP A 32 -4.41 9.95 -6.83
C TRP A 32 -5.60 9.22 -6.21
N CYS A 33 -5.54 9.05 -4.89
CA CYS A 33 -6.70 8.67 -4.11
C CYS A 33 -6.73 9.39 -2.77
N GLU A 34 -7.92 9.48 -2.19
CA GLU A 34 -8.20 10.04 -0.88
C GLU A 34 -9.11 9.08 -0.12
N VAL A 35 -8.70 8.75 1.11
CA VAL A 35 -9.38 7.79 1.99
C VAL A 35 -9.83 8.53 3.23
N HIS A 36 -11.12 8.48 3.52
CA HIS A 36 -11.67 9.10 4.72
C HIS A 36 -11.34 8.28 5.98
N ALA A 37 -10.96 8.98 7.05
CA ALA A 37 -10.63 8.40 8.34
C ALA A 37 -11.87 7.87 9.09
N GLU A 38 -13.02 8.46 8.83
CA GLU A 38 -14.30 8.00 9.36
C GLU A 38 -14.80 6.79 8.57
N ALA A 39 -15.37 5.82 9.29
CA ALA A 39 -15.99 4.64 8.71
C ALA A 39 -17.51 4.71 8.95
N GLU A 40 -18.26 4.35 7.92
CA GLU A 40 -19.71 4.14 7.96
C GLU A 40 -19.95 2.64 7.69
N ASP A 41 -20.65 1.95 8.60
CA ASP A 41 -20.92 0.49 8.51
C ASP A 41 -19.65 -0.35 8.21
N ASP A 42 -18.58 -0.10 8.98
CA ASP A 42 -17.26 -0.73 8.82
C ASP A 42 -16.59 -0.50 7.45
N ARG A 43 -17.08 0.46 6.65
CA ARG A 43 -16.52 0.83 5.35
C ARG A 43 -16.00 2.25 5.36
N ARG A 44 -14.84 2.45 4.74
CA ARG A 44 -14.26 3.77 4.54
C ARG A 44 -14.60 4.26 3.14
N ARG A 45 -14.94 5.54 3.04
CA ARG A 45 -15.15 6.19 1.74
C ARG A 45 -13.80 6.45 1.09
N VAL A 46 -13.71 6.14 -0.20
CA VAL A 46 -12.52 6.39 -1.02
C VAL A 46 -12.92 7.15 -2.28
N HIS A 47 -12.19 8.22 -2.59
CA HIS A 47 -12.19 8.86 -3.89
C HIS A 47 -10.88 8.53 -4.61
N GLU A 48 -10.96 8.21 -5.90
CA GLU A 48 -9.79 7.76 -6.65
C GLU A 48 -9.94 8.10 -8.12
N THR A 49 -8.87 8.61 -8.75
CA THR A 49 -8.83 9.00 -10.16
C THR A 49 -7.43 8.84 -10.73
N GLY A 50 -7.32 8.63 -12.04
CA GLY A 50 -6.05 8.58 -12.77
C GLY A 50 -5.85 7.29 -13.56
N ALA A 51 -4.65 7.14 -14.12
CA ALA A 51 -4.28 5.96 -14.91
C ALA A 51 -4.12 4.71 -14.04
N HIS A 52 -3.69 4.87 -12.79
CA HIS A 52 -3.50 3.78 -11.84
C HIS A 52 -4.50 3.88 -10.69
N ARG A 53 -5.13 2.74 -10.38
CA ARG A 53 -5.95 2.58 -9.18
C ARG A 53 -5.04 2.35 -7.96
N LEU A 54 -4.50 3.42 -7.39
CA LEU A 54 -3.63 3.41 -6.20
C LEU A 54 -4.26 2.70 -4.99
N TRP A 55 -5.49 3.06 -4.61
CA TRP A 55 -6.21 2.39 -3.52
C TRP A 55 -6.54 0.94 -3.87
N GLY A 56 -7.00 0.69 -5.10
CA GLY A 56 -7.24 -0.69 -5.56
C GLY A 56 -5.98 -1.57 -5.49
N THR A 57 -4.80 -0.98 -5.69
CA THR A 57 -3.51 -1.66 -5.53
C THR A 57 -3.22 -1.99 -4.06
N ILE A 58 -3.53 -1.08 -3.13
CA ILE A 58 -3.43 -1.34 -1.68
C ILE A 58 -4.40 -2.45 -1.25
N GLU A 59 -5.64 -2.42 -1.73
CA GLU A 59 -6.62 -3.46 -1.41
C GLU A 59 -6.18 -4.84 -1.92
N GLU A 60 -5.56 -4.90 -3.10
CA GLU A 60 -5.00 -6.13 -3.62
C GLU A 60 -3.83 -6.64 -2.78
N ALA A 61 -2.91 -5.75 -2.37
CA ALA A 61 -1.83 -6.11 -1.46
C ALA A 61 -2.36 -6.59 -0.10
N HIS A 62 -3.40 -5.95 0.44
CA HIS A 62 -4.05 -6.35 1.68
C HIS A 62 -4.73 -7.72 1.55
N ARG A 63 -5.44 -7.99 0.45
CA ARG A 63 -6.00 -9.32 0.17
C ARG A 63 -4.93 -10.40 0.08
N GLN A 64 -3.78 -10.10 -0.52
CA GLN A 64 -2.65 -11.02 -0.58
C GLN A 64 -2.08 -11.29 0.81
N TRP A 65 -1.89 -10.26 1.63
CA TRP A 65 -1.43 -10.43 3.01
C TRP A 65 -2.40 -11.27 3.86
N LEU A 66 -3.71 -11.07 3.71
CA LEU A 66 -4.74 -11.92 4.34
C LEU A 66 -4.63 -13.37 3.87
N ALA A 67 -4.49 -13.60 2.56
CA ALA A 67 -4.35 -14.93 1.97
C ALA A 67 -3.06 -15.66 2.43
N LEU A 68 -2.02 -14.91 2.77
CA LEU A 68 -0.77 -15.43 3.35
C LEU A 68 -0.87 -15.71 4.86
N GLY A 69 -2.05 -15.50 5.47
CA GLY A 69 -2.30 -15.76 6.89
C GLY A 69 -1.83 -14.63 7.79
N GLN A 70 -1.84 -13.39 7.30
CA GLN A 70 -1.48 -12.20 8.08
C GLN A 70 -0.08 -12.30 8.71
N PRO A 71 0.97 -12.65 7.92
CA PRO A 71 2.30 -12.84 8.47
C PRO A 71 2.82 -11.57 9.15
N GLY A 72 3.46 -11.77 10.30
CA GLY A 72 4.24 -10.73 10.98
C GLY A 72 5.53 -10.41 10.24
N TRP A 73 6.16 -9.29 10.60
CA TRP A 73 7.40 -8.82 10.00
C TRP A 73 8.57 -9.80 10.13
N ASP A 74 8.57 -10.62 11.18
CA ASP A 74 9.57 -11.64 11.48
C ASP A 74 9.65 -12.76 10.43
N ARG A 75 8.57 -12.96 9.66
CA ARG A 75 8.53 -13.95 8.57
C ARG A 75 9.01 -13.39 7.23
N PHE A 76 9.07 -12.07 7.10
CA PHE A 76 9.60 -11.44 5.92
C PHE A 76 11.13 -11.34 6.01
N GLY A 77 11.79 -11.57 4.88
CA GLY A 77 13.21 -11.34 4.75
C GLY A 77 13.56 -10.63 3.46
N LEU A 78 14.80 -10.14 3.41
CA LEU A 78 15.40 -9.48 2.25
C LEU A 78 16.71 -10.20 1.92
N SER A 79 16.81 -10.69 0.70
CA SER A 79 18.07 -11.20 0.15
C SER A 79 18.68 -10.14 -0.76
N VAL A 80 19.99 -9.94 -0.63
CA VAL A 80 20.77 -9.00 -1.44
C VAL A 80 22.03 -9.69 -1.94
N THR A 81 22.27 -9.65 -3.24
CA THR A 81 23.53 -10.00 -3.89
C THR A 81 24.12 -8.74 -4.55
N ARG A 82 25.26 -8.87 -5.23
CA ARG A 82 25.82 -7.74 -6.00
C ARG A 82 24.92 -7.35 -7.17
N GLU A 83 24.16 -8.29 -7.71
CA GLU A 83 23.38 -8.16 -8.93
C GLU A 83 21.87 -8.02 -8.68
N HIS A 84 21.38 -8.52 -7.55
CA HIS A 84 19.94 -8.67 -7.30
C HIS A 84 19.56 -8.36 -5.86
N GLN A 85 18.32 -7.90 -5.69
CA GLN A 85 17.67 -7.83 -4.38
C GLN A 85 16.23 -8.33 -4.51
N TRP A 86 15.75 -9.08 -3.52
CA TRP A 86 14.36 -9.52 -3.47
C TRP A 86 13.91 -9.77 -2.04
N THR A 87 12.64 -9.46 -1.79
CA THR A 87 11.96 -9.84 -0.55
C THR A 87 11.37 -11.23 -0.67
N TRP A 88 11.17 -11.89 0.46
CA TRP A 88 10.60 -13.23 0.53
C TRP A 88 9.81 -13.41 1.83
N LEU A 89 8.96 -14.43 1.86
CA LEU A 89 8.23 -14.88 3.04
C LEU A 89 8.70 -16.29 3.40
N ASP A 90 9.07 -16.49 4.66
CA ASP A 90 9.60 -17.73 5.27
C ASP A 90 10.95 -18.22 4.73
N GLU A 91 11.14 -18.27 3.41
CA GLU A 91 12.36 -18.82 2.80
C GLU A 91 12.95 -17.95 1.68
N PRO A 92 14.28 -17.71 1.69
CA PRO A 92 14.97 -16.90 0.67
C PRO A 92 14.78 -17.33 -0.78
N GLY A 93 14.45 -18.61 -1.02
CA GLY A 93 14.27 -19.20 -2.36
C GLY A 93 12.92 -18.93 -3.00
N ARG A 94 11.97 -18.30 -2.30
CA ARG A 94 10.65 -17.92 -2.84
C ARG A 94 10.48 -16.40 -2.81
N PRO A 95 10.92 -15.71 -3.87
CA PRO A 95 10.72 -14.28 -3.98
C PRO A 95 9.24 -13.93 -3.91
N LEU A 96 8.93 -12.91 -3.10
CA LEU A 96 7.62 -12.29 -3.09
C LEU A 96 7.56 -11.32 -4.26
N HIS A 97 6.78 -11.67 -5.29
CA HIS A 97 6.51 -10.77 -6.38
C HIS A 97 5.22 -10.01 -6.08
N ALA A 98 5.30 -8.69 -6.01
CA ALA A 98 4.13 -7.88 -6.30
C ALA A 98 3.71 -8.24 -7.72
N ARG A 99 2.54 -8.86 -7.89
CA ARG A 99 2.05 -9.23 -9.23
C ARG A 99 2.03 -7.95 -10.08
N THR A 100 2.84 -7.87 -11.13
CA THR A 100 2.88 -6.73 -12.06
C THR A 100 1.59 -6.66 -12.84
#